data_AF-A0A1X0K2S0-F1
#
_entry.id   AF-A0A1X0K2S0-F1
#
_cell.length_a   1.000
_cell.length_b   1.000
_cell.length_c   1.000
_cell.angle_alpha   90.00
_cell.angle_beta   90.00
_cell.angle_gamma   90.00
#
_symmetry.space_group_name_H-M   'P 1'
#
loop_
_entity.id
_entity.type
_entity.pdbx_description
1 polymer ?
#
loop_
_entity_poly.entity_id
_entity_poly.type
_entity_poly.pdbx_seq_one_letter_code
_entity_poly.pdbx_strand_id
1 'polypeptide(L)'
;MTRNLTDQPMVEDAVTGSGGRRIFVRRYDNPTADYVLVLVHGTAGNSESYDAFAEHMRRNYRAAVYSFDLTGHGRTEGEPGVFRFEDFLEDTRAVTDYAARRTSLPVVLHGASQGGEVAFHALDACPAVTAGVCMNILLNDEVPMSPAIRLFRSRPATWAAGVIGDRLRVPLRRVIDFKAAYQEDPGLLDTKKNDPYYVWRYGLESYHSVFNYVPPKPAAANTKPVLITCGEHDEIVGAEHCRACFERIGGTKDFFVMPGGGHQLMLFDTTVYSRVVDSWIRERVLGHAPSWQPPIEPEERRYFEFLDRERANDTKGEPEYRYSLIDRALMRICNGTIERGVRYFSNAEVSEQWRFTADLVGEIDYAAWDFLRDYLPAVERPRMAVVGCGGGGAIEGLLERFPELGQWDVVGVDVDYKSIDAARGRFAGRAGVSFVVGDAREPEVLGENRFDLVYLHGVLDHCTEHRRLMDSVFRALRPGGRMFYVAPDRNVCTWLCFVTVGPLFVFGLHKPNHDFRRFPRPAELTALLERAGFERLPRRGRPDAPAVVGVEYKSGMNPFPVKKSVRHRALGEEIFEHTEPRWWLGNGFVGEYAGAVQKPGG
;
A
#
# COMPACT_ATOMS: atom_id res chain seq x y z
N MET A 1 -26.05 -0.13 0.40
CA MET A 1 -26.36 -0.90 -0.83
C MET A 1 -25.06 -1.46 -1.37
N THR A 2 -24.78 -2.72 -1.08
CA THR A 2 -23.66 -3.48 -1.63
C THR A 2 -23.79 -3.57 -3.15
N ARG A 3 -22.97 -2.83 -3.90
CA ARG A 3 -22.84 -3.07 -5.34
C ARG A 3 -22.05 -4.36 -5.50
N ASN A 4 -22.77 -5.42 -5.90
CA ASN A 4 -22.24 -6.70 -6.34
C ASN A 4 -21.03 -6.49 -7.27
N LEU A 5 -19.89 -7.05 -6.89
CA LEU A 5 -18.67 -7.17 -7.69
C LEU A 5 -18.79 -8.26 -8.79
N THR A 6 -20.00 -8.76 -9.03
CA THR A 6 -20.32 -9.86 -9.95
C THR A 6 -21.43 -9.40 -10.88
N ASP A 7 -21.13 -9.18 -12.17
CA ASP A 7 -22.10 -9.44 -13.27
C ASP A 7 -21.56 -9.21 -14.71
N GLN A 8 -20.25 -9.31 -14.94
CA GLN A 8 -19.64 -10.42 -15.70
C GLN A 8 -18.13 -10.24 -15.62
N PRO A 9 -17.46 -11.02 -14.74
CA PRO A 9 -16.06 -10.90 -14.40
C PRO A 9 -15.21 -11.49 -15.53
N MET A 10 -13.93 -11.17 -15.55
CA MET A 10 -12.86 -11.82 -16.34
C MET A 10 -13.26 -13.15 -17.01
N VAL A 11 -13.12 -13.22 -18.33
CA VAL A 11 -13.37 -14.42 -19.14
C VAL A 11 -12.05 -15.09 -19.49
N GLU A 12 -11.91 -16.36 -19.14
CA GLU A 12 -10.80 -17.18 -19.57
C GLU A 12 -10.95 -17.59 -21.04
N ASP A 13 -9.85 -17.54 -21.76
CA ASP A 13 -9.76 -17.85 -23.18
C ASP A 13 -8.37 -18.44 -23.50
N ALA A 14 -8.15 -18.80 -24.76
CA ALA A 14 -6.83 -19.21 -25.21
C ALA A 14 -6.61 -18.91 -26.69
N VAL A 15 -5.34 -18.72 -27.05
CA VAL A 15 -4.89 -18.58 -28.45
C VAL A 15 -3.76 -19.56 -28.73
N THR A 16 -3.52 -19.85 -30.00
CA THR A 16 -2.34 -20.62 -30.43
C THR A 16 -1.17 -19.66 -30.64
N GLY A 17 -0.12 -19.82 -29.85
CA GLY A 17 1.08 -18.97 -29.87
C GLY A 17 2.34 -19.73 -30.27
N SER A 18 3.44 -19.41 -29.62
CA SER A 18 4.78 -19.94 -29.92
C SER A 18 4.81 -21.46 -29.93
N GLY A 19 5.50 -22.04 -30.92
CA GLY A 19 5.61 -23.49 -31.06
C GLY A 19 4.27 -24.25 -31.19
N GLY A 20 3.16 -23.56 -31.51
CA GLY A 20 1.82 -24.15 -31.58
C GLY A 20 1.15 -24.36 -30.22
N ARG A 21 1.71 -23.80 -29.14
CA ARG A 21 1.21 -23.96 -27.77
C ARG A 21 -0.12 -23.24 -27.54
N ARG A 22 -0.91 -23.77 -26.62
CA ARG A 22 -2.09 -23.08 -26.09
C ARG A 22 -1.67 -22.01 -25.06
N ILE A 23 -1.78 -20.74 -25.45
CA ILE A 23 -1.51 -19.58 -24.60
C ILE A 23 -2.77 -19.21 -23.84
N PHE A 24 -2.69 -19.18 -22.51
CA PHE A 24 -3.80 -18.83 -21.64
C PHE A 24 -4.03 -17.31 -21.63
N VAL A 25 -5.28 -16.89 -21.80
CA VAL A 25 -5.67 -15.47 -21.87
C VAL A 25 -6.83 -15.20 -20.91
N ARG A 26 -6.76 -14.07 -20.20
CA ARG A 26 -7.84 -13.50 -19.39
C ARG A 26 -8.37 -12.26 -20.10
N ARG A 27 -9.68 -12.14 -20.26
CA ARG A 27 -10.33 -11.04 -21.00
C ARG A 27 -11.31 -10.28 -20.11
N TYR A 28 -11.20 -8.96 -20.13
CA TYR A 28 -11.98 -8.01 -19.37
C TYR A 28 -12.70 -7.13 -20.38
N ASP A 29 -13.80 -7.65 -20.93
CA ASP A 29 -14.51 -6.99 -22.02
C ASP A 29 -15.24 -5.72 -21.54
N ASN A 30 -15.17 -4.67 -22.36
CA ASN A 30 -15.97 -3.46 -22.19
C ASN A 30 -16.64 -3.12 -23.53
N PRO A 31 -17.97 -3.25 -23.64
CA PRO A 31 -18.71 -2.94 -24.88
C PRO A 31 -18.59 -1.48 -25.33
N THR A 32 -18.16 -0.59 -24.43
CA THR A 32 -17.99 0.83 -24.68
C THR A 32 -16.51 1.23 -24.81
N ALA A 33 -15.62 0.27 -25.00
CA ALA A 33 -14.18 0.53 -25.12
C ALA A 33 -13.83 1.38 -26.35
N ASP A 34 -12.89 2.30 -26.18
CA ASP A 34 -12.26 3.09 -27.25
C ASP A 34 -10.91 2.48 -27.68
N TYR A 35 -10.31 1.63 -26.83
CA TYR A 35 -9.03 0.95 -27.07
C TYR A 35 -8.97 -0.39 -26.33
N VAL A 36 -8.04 -1.25 -26.74
CA VAL A 36 -7.66 -2.47 -25.99
C VAL A 36 -6.32 -2.28 -25.32
N LEU A 37 -6.25 -2.60 -24.04
CA LEU A 37 -4.99 -2.72 -23.30
C LEU A 37 -4.62 -4.20 -23.17
N VAL A 38 -3.47 -4.60 -23.70
CA VAL A 38 -2.94 -5.97 -23.53
C VAL A 38 -1.83 -5.92 -22.48
N LEU A 39 -1.92 -6.71 -21.42
CA LEU A 39 -0.97 -6.73 -20.30
C LEU A 39 0.00 -7.90 -20.43
N VAL A 40 1.29 -7.61 -20.32
CA VAL A 40 2.39 -8.58 -20.32
C VAL A 40 3.08 -8.57 -18.95
N HIS A 41 3.10 -9.72 -18.28
CA HIS A 41 3.73 -9.85 -16.97
C HIS A 41 5.25 -9.90 -17.04
N GLY A 42 5.85 -9.57 -15.90
CA GLY A 42 7.30 -9.65 -15.70
C GLY A 42 7.80 -11.03 -15.28
N THR A 43 9.08 -11.08 -14.95
CA THR A 43 9.77 -12.28 -14.44
C THR A 43 9.03 -12.90 -13.24
N ALA A 44 8.95 -14.23 -13.21
CA ALA A 44 8.24 -15.08 -12.25
C ALA A 44 6.71 -14.92 -12.17
N GLY A 45 6.15 -13.84 -12.74
CA GLY A 45 4.73 -13.51 -12.65
C GLY A 45 3.83 -14.30 -13.59
N ASN A 46 2.55 -13.90 -13.59
CA ASN A 46 1.48 -14.42 -14.44
C ASN A 46 0.41 -13.33 -14.64
N SER A 47 -0.55 -13.58 -15.53
CA SER A 47 -1.63 -12.67 -15.89
C SER A 47 -2.59 -12.33 -14.75
N GLU A 48 -2.81 -13.25 -13.82
CA GLU A 48 -3.72 -13.09 -12.66
C GLU A 48 -3.24 -11.99 -11.70
N SER A 49 -1.93 -11.74 -11.67
CA SER A 49 -1.31 -10.67 -10.87
C SER A 49 -1.86 -9.27 -11.15
N TYR A 50 -2.52 -9.08 -12.30
CA TYR A 50 -3.04 -7.79 -12.74
C TYR A 50 -4.56 -7.73 -12.80
N ASP A 51 -5.28 -8.70 -12.21
CA ASP A 51 -6.75 -8.72 -12.19
C ASP A 51 -7.34 -7.40 -11.65
N ALA A 52 -6.81 -6.90 -10.53
CA ALA A 52 -7.27 -5.65 -9.93
C ALA A 52 -7.06 -4.45 -10.86
N PHE A 53 -5.89 -4.34 -11.49
CA PHE A 53 -5.59 -3.28 -12.45
C PHE A 53 -6.45 -3.38 -13.71
N ALA A 54 -6.60 -4.58 -14.27
CA ALA A 54 -7.40 -4.82 -15.46
C ALA A 54 -8.88 -4.49 -15.22
N GLU A 55 -9.42 -4.89 -14.08
CA GLU A 55 -10.80 -4.59 -13.71
C GLU A 55 -11.00 -3.10 -13.41
N HIS A 56 -10.03 -2.45 -12.76
CA HIS A 56 -10.06 -1.01 -12.54
C HIS A 56 -10.04 -0.23 -13.86
N MET A 57 -9.18 -0.64 -14.82
CA MET A 57 -9.16 -0.10 -16.18
C MET A 57 -10.51 -0.30 -16.88
N ARG A 58 -11.05 -1.52 -16.87
CA ARG A 58 -12.33 -1.88 -17.52
C ARG A 58 -13.52 -1.06 -16.98
N ARG A 59 -13.58 -0.86 -15.65
CA ARG A 59 -14.72 -0.22 -14.98
C ARG A 59 -14.71 1.30 -15.07
N ASN A 60 -13.54 1.90 -14.90
CA ASN A 60 -13.41 3.35 -14.75
C ASN A 60 -13.02 4.05 -16.04
N TYR A 61 -12.51 3.29 -17.01
CA TYR A 61 -12.09 3.81 -18.29
C TYR A 61 -12.76 3.03 -19.43
N ARG A 62 -12.92 3.68 -20.58
CA ARG A 62 -13.46 3.07 -21.79
C ARG A 62 -12.38 2.18 -22.44
N ALA A 63 -11.96 1.16 -21.71
CA ALA A 63 -10.90 0.22 -22.09
C ALA A 63 -11.43 -1.21 -22.02
N ALA A 64 -11.12 -2.02 -23.02
CA ALA A 64 -11.14 -3.48 -22.89
C ALA A 64 -9.73 -3.93 -22.48
N VAL A 65 -9.61 -4.92 -21.60
CA VAL A 65 -8.29 -5.38 -21.14
C VAL A 65 -8.12 -6.87 -21.44
N TYR A 66 -6.92 -7.25 -21.83
CA TYR A 66 -6.52 -8.64 -22.06
C TYR A 66 -5.22 -8.84 -21.29
N SER A 67 -5.09 -9.92 -20.54
CA SER A 67 -3.82 -10.33 -19.94
C SER A 67 -3.59 -11.80 -20.29
N PHE A 68 -2.33 -12.24 -20.34
CA PHE A 68 -2.01 -13.61 -20.75
C PHE A 68 -0.74 -14.09 -20.07
N ASP A 69 -0.60 -15.42 -19.98
CA ASP A 69 0.57 -16.04 -19.43
C ASP A 69 1.58 -16.31 -20.54
N LEU A 70 2.80 -15.80 -20.40
CA LEU A 70 3.88 -16.06 -21.34
C LEU A 70 4.27 -17.55 -21.32
N THR A 71 4.81 -18.07 -22.42
CA THR A 71 5.39 -19.43 -22.43
C THR A 71 6.35 -19.65 -21.26
N GLY A 72 6.24 -20.83 -20.63
CA GLY A 72 6.98 -21.16 -19.41
C GLY A 72 6.46 -20.49 -18.14
N HIS A 73 5.29 -19.84 -18.17
CA HIS A 73 4.65 -19.19 -17.02
C HIS A 73 3.18 -19.58 -16.89
N GLY A 74 2.68 -19.47 -15.65
CA GLY A 74 1.25 -19.57 -15.35
C GLY A 74 0.60 -20.83 -15.90
N ARG A 75 -0.48 -20.65 -16.64
CA ARG A 75 -1.36 -21.69 -17.19
C ARG A 75 -1.15 -21.93 -18.68
N THR A 76 -0.21 -21.22 -19.31
CA THR A 76 0.17 -21.47 -20.70
C THR A 76 0.85 -22.82 -20.82
N GLU A 77 0.52 -23.57 -21.87
CA GLU A 77 1.08 -24.89 -22.13
C GLU A 77 2.61 -24.83 -22.27
N GLY A 78 3.31 -25.74 -21.60
CA GLY A 78 4.77 -25.82 -21.65
C GLY A 78 5.37 -26.24 -20.31
N GLU A 79 6.70 -26.35 -20.28
CA GLU A 79 7.41 -26.63 -19.05
C GLU A 79 7.69 -25.32 -18.29
N PRO A 80 7.32 -25.20 -17.00
CA PRO A 80 7.55 -23.98 -16.23
C PRO A 80 9.03 -23.56 -16.22
N GLY A 81 9.26 -22.28 -16.53
CA GLY A 81 10.59 -21.67 -16.59
C GLY A 81 11.43 -22.08 -17.80
N VAL A 82 10.85 -22.73 -18.80
CA VAL A 82 11.52 -23.08 -20.07
C VAL A 82 10.89 -22.28 -21.21
N PHE A 83 11.68 -21.45 -21.88
CA PHE A 83 11.25 -20.56 -22.95
C PHE A 83 12.45 -20.00 -23.72
N ARG A 84 12.18 -19.25 -24.78
CA ARG A 84 13.07 -18.28 -25.42
C ARG A 84 12.42 -16.91 -25.46
N PHE A 85 13.22 -15.85 -25.48
CA PHE A 85 12.67 -14.50 -25.56
C PHE A 85 11.79 -14.31 -26.82
N GLU A 86 12.13 -14.98 -27.91
CA GLU A 86 11.35 -15.01 -29.14
C GLU A 86 9.96 -15.65 -28.94
N ASP A 87 9.84 -16.67 -28.07
CA ASP A 87 8.53 -17.24 -27.71
C ASP A 87 7.61 -16.15 -27.15
N PHE A 88 8.13 -15.21 -26.35
CA PHE A 88 7.34 -14.12 -25.78
C PHE A 88 6.80 -13.16 -26.84
N LEU A 89 7.58 -12.88 -27.88
CA LEU A 89 7.14 -12.00 -28.97
C LEU A 89 6.09 -12.71 -29.85
N GLU A 90 6.25 -14.00 -30.09
CA GLU A 90 5.26 -14.82 -30.81
C GLU A 90 3.93 -14.92 -30.03
N ASP A 91 4.00 -15.19 -28.72
CA ASP A 91 2.81 -15.24 -27.85
C ASP A 91 2.10 -13.88 -27.79
N THR A 92 2.88 -12.80 -27.61
CA THR A 92 2.36 -11.42 -27.60
C THR A 92 1.67 -11.08 -28.92
N ARG A 93 2.26 -11.48 -30.05
CA ARG A 93 1.65 -11.29 -31.36
C ARG A 93 0.33 -12.04 -31.48
N ALA A 94 0.29 -13.31 -31.07
CA ALA A 94 -0.93 -14.11 -31.13
C ALA A 94 -2.09 -13.48 -30.33
N VAL A 95 -1.80 -12.97 -29.13
CA VAL A 95 -2.80 -12.32 -28.26
C VAL A 95 -3.21 -10.94 -28.79
N THR A 96 -2.27 -10.12 -29.25
CA THR A 96 -2.57 -8.78 -29.79
C THR A 96 -3.34 -8.87 -31.12
N ASP A 97 -2.99 -9.80 -32.00
CA ASP A 97 -3.73 -10.07 -33.24
C ASP A 97 -5.14 -10.61 -32.93
N TYR A 98 -5.29 -11.44 -31.90
CA TYR A 98 -6.59 -11.92 -31.43
C TYR A 98 -7.46 -10.78 -30.90
N ALA A 99 -6.91 -9.93 -30.03
CA ALA A 99 -7.59 -8.76 -29.49
C ALA A 99 -8.01 -7.77 -30.58
N ALA A 100 -7.13 -7.49 -31.55
CA ALA A 100 -7.41 -6.62 -32.68
C ALA A 100 -8.55 -7.17 -33.55
N ARG A 101 -8.52 -8.47 -33.90
CA ARG A 101 -9.60 -9.09 -34.69
C ARG A 101 -10.95 -9.05 -33.97
N ARG A 102 -10.96 -9.24 -32.66
CA ARG A 102 -12.20 -9.31 -31.87
C ARG A 102 -12.84 -7.96 -31.64
N THR A 103 -12.04 -6.90 -31.53
CA THR A 103 -12.52 -5.57 -31.12
C THR A 103 -12.49 -4.54 -32.24
N SER A 104 -11.61 -4.69 -33.23
CA SER A 104 -11.30 -3.67 -34.23
C SER A 104 -10.85 -2.32 -33.64
N LEU A 105 -10.38 -2.31 -32.39
CA LEU A 105 -9.92 -1.12 -31.67
C LEU A 105 -8.39 -1.01 -31.70
N PRO A 106 -7.81 0.18 -31.49
CA PRO A 106 -6.39 0.35 -31.28
C PRO A 106 -5.89 -0.51 -30.12
N VAL A 107 -4.84 -1.30 -30.35
CA VAL A 107 -4.24 -2.16 -29.33
C VAL A 107 -3.02 -1.47 -28.73
N VAL A 108 -3.07 -1.18 -27.44
CA VAL A 108 -1.95 -0.66 -26.66
C VAL A 108 -1.40 -1.80 -25.82
N LEU A 109 -0.09 -2.03 -25.90
CA LEU A 109 0.58 -3.08 -25.15
C LEU A 109 1.22 -2.48 -23.89
N HIS A 110 0.89 -3.04 -22.73
CA HIS A 110 1.45 -2.64 -21.45
C HIS A 110 2.26 -3.78 -20.87
N GLY A 111 3.50 -3.51 -20.51
CA GLY A 111 4.42 -4.51 -20.00
C GLY A 111 5.11 -4.09 -18.73
N ALA A 112 5.30 -5.03 -17.80
CA ALA A 112 5.98 -4.83 -16.53
C ALA A 112 7.33 -5.53 -16.45
N SER A 113 8.40 -4.81 -16.08
CA SER A 113 9.74 -5.36 -15.90
C SER A 113 10.23 -6.06 -17.19
N GLN A 114 10.53 -7.35 -17.17
CA GLN A 114 10.75 -8.17 -18.38
C GLN A 114 9.60 -8.04 -19.40
N GLY A 115 8.35 -7.95 -18.95
CA GLY A 115 7.21 -7.69 -19.81
C GLY A 115 7.27 -6.31 -20.47
N GLY A 116 7.92 -5.32 -19.84
CA GLY A 116 8.18 -3.99 -20.43
C GLY A 116 9.19 -4.03 -21.58
N GLU A 117 10.20 -4.91 -21.49
CA GLU A 117 11.11 -5.22 -22.60
C GLU A 117 10.36 -5.88 -23.76
N VAL A 118 9.51 -6.88 -23.46
CA VAL A 118 8.62 -7.52 -24.44
C VAL A 118 7.69 -6.48 -25.09
N ALA A 119 7.08 -5.59 -24.29
CA ALA A 119 6.16 -4.58 -24.78
C ALA A 119 6.83 -3.61 -25.76
N PHE A 120 8.08 -3.21 -25.48
CA PHE A 120 8.84 -2.36 -26.38
C PHE A 120 9.20 -3.08 -27.68
N HIS A 121 9.77 -4.29 -27.61
CA HIS A 121 10.16 -5.02 -28.81
C HIS A 121 8.98 -5.46 -29.67
N ALA A 122 7.82 -5.71 -29.07
CA ALA A 122 6.58 -5.99 -29.77
C ALA A 122 6.06 -4.80 -30.60
N LEU A 123 6.51 -3.56 -30.38
CA LEU A 123 6.15 -2.42 -31.23
C LEU A 123 6.58 -2.65 -32.68
N ASP A 124 7.73 -3.28 -32.91
CA ASP A 124 8.18 -3.65 -34.26
C ASP A 124 7.65 -5.02 -34.69
N ALA A 125 7.68 -6.00 -33.78
CA ALA A 125 7.36 -7.40 -34.10
C ALA A 125 5.86 -7.70 -34.29
N CYS A 126 4.98 -6.88 -33.70
CA CYS A 126 3.52 -7.09 -33.68
C CYS A 126 2.79 -5.99 -34.45
N PRO A 127 2.29 -6.26 -35.67
CA PRO A 127 1.61 -5.25 -36.48
C PRO A 127 0.37 -4.63 -35.82
N ALA A 128 -0.37 -5.41 -35.02
CA ALA A 128 -1.58 -4.95 -34.33
C ALA A 128 -1.29 -3.90 -33.24
N VAL A 129 -0.10 -3.88 -32.66
CA VAL A 129 0.25 -2.98 -31.56
C VAL A 129 0.41 -1.55 -32.10
N THR A 130 -0.38 -0.63 -31.57
CA THR A 130 -0.38 0.79 -31.97
C THR A 130 0.58 1.62 -31.11
N ALA A 131 0.71 1.27 -29.82
CA ALA A 131 1.54 1.99 -28.86
C ALA A 131 1.96 1.07 -27.69
N GLY A 132 2.97 1.48 -26.93
CA GLY A 132 3.53 0.72 -25.81
C GLY A 132 3.56 1.51 -24.50
N VAL A 133 3.23 0.85 -23.40
CA VAL A 133 3.46 1.34 -22.03
C VAL A 133 4.44 0.40 -21.35
N CYS A 134 5.67 0.87 -21.12
CA CYS A 134 6.76 0.05 -20.63
C CYS A 134 7.09 0.44 -19.18
N MET A 135 6.57 -0.34 -18.24
CA MET A 135 6.79 -0.15 -16.79
C MET A 135 8.07 -0.85 -16.36
N ASN A 136 9.00 -0.10 -15.77
CA ASN A 136 10.31 -0.57 -15.31
C ASN A 136 11.08 -1.32 -16.41
N ILE A 137 11.16 -0.70 -17.60
CA ILE A 137 11.76 -1.28 -18.81
C ILE A 137 13.26 -1.56 -18.64
N LEU A 138 13.68 -2.70 -19.17
CA LEU A 138 15.08 -3.08 -19.36
C LEU A 138 15.34 -3.13 -20.86
N LEU A 139 16.27 -2.32 -21.38
CA LEU A 139 16.75 -2.43 -22.76
C LEU A 139 18.19 -2.94 -22.75
N ASN A 140 18.33 -4.25 -22.63
CA ASN A 140 19.59 -4.91 -22.33
C ASN A 140 20.68 -4.62 -23.38
N ASP A 141 20.34 -4.52 -24.66
CA ASP A 141 21.32 -4.28 -25.72
C ASP A 141 21.75 -2.81 -25.86
N GLU A 142 20.87 -1.90 -25.47
CA GLU A 142 21.01 -0.47 -25.71
C GLU A 142 21.70 0.24 -24.53
N VAL A 143 21.35 -0.15 -23.31
CA VAL A 143 21.78 0.53 -22.08
C VAL A 143 22.88 -0.27 -21.36
N PRO A 144 23.95 0.41 -20.89
CA PRO A 144 24.99 -0.25 -20.10
C PRO A 144 24.43 -0.98 -18.88
N MET A 145 24.69 -2.29 -18.82
CA MET A 145 24.29 -3.15 -17.71
C MET A 145 25.42 -3.31 -16.68
N SER A 146 25.07 -3.84 -15.50
CA SER A 146 26.02 -4.17 -14.45
C SER A 146 27.16 -5.09 -14.96
N PRO A 147 28.37 -5.06 -14.35
CA PRO A 147 29.46 -5.96 -14.71
C PRO A 147 29.05 -7.45 -14.75
N ALA A 148 28.20 -7.87 -13.80
CA ALA A 148 27.70 -9.24 -13.73
C ALA A 148 26.86 -9.62 -14.97
N ILE A 149 25.95 -8.73 -15.40
CA ILE A 149 25.13 -8.97 -16.58
C ILE A 149 25.97 -8.92 -17.85
N ARG A 150 26.96 -8.01 -17.95
CA ARG A 150 27.91 -7.99 -19.08
C ARG A 150 28.70 -9.30 -19.21
N LEU A 151 29.14 -9.88 -18.09
CA LEU A 151 29.76 -11.20 -18.10
C LEU A 151 28.79 -12.31 -18.53
N PHE A 152 27.55 -12.24 -18.06
CA PHE A 152 26.48 -13.17 -18.42
C PHE A 152 26.11 -13.10 -19.91
N ARG A 153 26.37 -11.98 -20.58
CA ARG A 153 26.20 -11.77 -22.03
C ARG A 153 27.45 -12.09 -22.86
N SER A 154 28.51 -12.60 -22.25
CA SER A 154 29.76 -12.89 -22.96
C SER A 154 29.63 -14.13 -23.87
N ARG A 155 30.39 -14.18 -24.96
CA ARG A 155 30.42 -15.37 -25.86
C ARG A 155 30.64 -16.70 -25.12
N PRO A 156 31.55 -16.80 -24.12
CA PRO A 156 31.68 -18.02 -23.32
C PRO A 156 30.42 -18.36 -22.53
N ALA A 157 29.73 -17.37 -21.95
CA ALA A 157 28.48 -17.58 -21.22
C ALA A 157 27.35 -18.04 -22.16
N THR A 158 27.26 -17.46 -23.35
CA THR A 158 26.31 -17.89 -24.39
C THR A 158 26.56 -19.32 -24.84
N TRP A 159 27.81 -19.68 -25.10
CA TRP A 159 28.18 -21.06 -25.42
C TRP A 159 27.83 -22.03 -24.28
N ALA A 160 28.15 -21.67 -23.04
CA ALA A 160 27.84 -22.49 -21.88
C ALA A 160 26.33 -22.66 -21.69
N ALA A 161 25.54 -21.60 -21.87
CA ALA A 161 24.09 -21.65 -21.80
C ALA A 161 23.50 -22.61 -22.84
N GLY A 162 23.98 -22.58 -24.08
CA GLY A 162 23.54 -23.50 -25.14
C GLY A 162 23.95 -24.96 -24.91
N VAL A 163 25.11 -25.22 -24.30
CA VAL A 163 25.56 -26.60 -24.00
C VAL A 163 24.86 -27.19 -22.79
N ILE A 164 24.73 -26.41 -21.71
CA ILE A 164 24.09 -26.84 -20.46
C ILE A 164 22.57 -26.94 -20.65
N GLY A 165 22.00 -25.99 -21.39
CA GLY A 165 20.57 -25.89 -21.66
C GLY A 165 19.73 -25.65 -20.41
N ASP A 166 18.43 -25.85 -20.56
CA ASP A 166 17.44 -25.64 -19.50
C ASP A 166 17.40 -26.74 -18.43
N ARG A 167 18.30 -27.74 -18.52
CA ARG A 167 18.50 -28.75 -17.46
C ARG A 167 19.02 -28.12 -16.18
N LEU A 168 19.86 -27.10 -16.28
CA LEU A 168 20.27 -26.33 -15.11
C LEU A 168 19.20 -25.29 -14.80
N ARG A 169 18.68 -25.34 -13.58
CA ARG A 169 17.66 -24.39 -13.11
C ARG A 169 18.25 -23.30 -12.24
N VAL A 170 18.17 -22.06 -12.72
CA VAL A 170 18.59 -20.85 -12.04
C VAL A 170 17.49 -20.41 -11.06
N PRO A 171 17.75 -20.43 -9.74
CA PRO A 171 16.79 -19.95 -8.76
C PRO A 171 16.74 -18.41 -8.77
N LEU A 172 15.60 -17.84 -9.14
CA LEU A 172 15.46 -16.40 -9.36
C LEU A 172 15.75 -15.57 -8.11
N ARG A 173 15.44 -16.09 -6.91
CA ARG A 173 15.77 -15.44 -5.63
C ARG A 173 17.27 -15.18 -5.39
N ARG A 174 18.17 -15.78 -6.18
CA ARG A 174 19.62 -15.53 -6.09
C ARG A 174 20.08 -14.37 -6.97
N VAL A 175 19.22 -13.94 -7.90
CA VAL A 175 19.55 -12.93 -8.91
C VAL A 175 18.61 -11.72 -8.86
N ILE A 176 17.43 -11.86 -8.25
CA ILE A 176 16.44 -10.80 -8.04
C ILE A 176 16.11 -10.72 -6.55
N ASP A 177 16.15 -9.49 -6.01
CA ASP A 177 15.64 -9.21 -4.66
C ASP A 177 14.12 -9.02 -4.70
N PHE A 178 13.37 -10.12 -4.62
CA PHE A 178 11.92 -10.06 -4.59
C PHE A 178 11.37 -9.33 -3.36
N LYS A 179 12.13 -9.18 -2.27
CA LYS A 179 11.66 -8.39 -1.11
C LYS A 179 11.62 -6.92 -1.46
N ALA A 180 12.62 -6.44 -2.20
CA ALA A 180 12.61 -5.08 -2.73
C ALA A 180 11.52 -4.87 -3.80
N ALA A 181 11.25 -5.89 -4.62
CA ALA A 181 10.22 -5.82 -5.68
C ALA A 181 8.78 -5.79 -5.14
N TYR A 182 8.56 -6.28 -3.92
CA TYR A 182 7.26 -6.34 -3.24
C TYR A 182 7.33 -5.63 -1.88
N GLN A 183 8.14 -4.56 -1.79
CA GLN A 183 8.40 -3.88 -0.53
C GLN A 183 7.16 -3.19 0.05
N GLU A 184 6.18 -2.88 -0.79
CA GLU A 184 4.90 -2.28 -0.41
C GLU A 184 3.97 -3.28 0.29
N ASP A 185 4.10 -4.58 -0.02
CA ASP A 185 3.38 -5.65 0.66
C ASP A 185 4.21 -6.95 0.69
N PRO A 186 5.02 -7.12 1.75
CA PRO A 186 5.77 -8.36 1.95
C PRO A 186 4.88 -9.60 2.10
N GLY A 187 3.64 -9.45 2.59
CA GLY A 187 2.69 -10.54 2.77
C GLY A 187 2.22 -11.09 1.42
N LEU A 188 2.01 -10.21 0.44
CA LEU A 188 1.68 -10.62 -0.92
C LEU A 188 2.79 -11.49 -1.55
N LEU A 189 4.06 -11.19 -1.29
CA LEU A 189 5.17 -12.03 -1.75
C LEU A 189 5.09 -13.45 -1.16
N ASP A 190 4.69 -13.59 0.10
CA ASP A 190 4.53 -14.90 0.74
C ASP A 190 3.33 -15.68 0.17
N THR A 191 2.22 -15.01 -0.10
CA THR A 191 1.08 -15.61 -0.85
C THR A 191 1.54 -16.12 -2.20
N LYS A 192 2.30 -15.31 -2.97
CA LYS A 192 2.81 -15.69 -4.30
C LYS A 192 3.79 -16.86 -4.25
N LYS A 193 4.56 -17.03 -3.17
CA LYS A 193 5.46 -18.21 -3.01
C LYS A 193 4.69 -19.52 -2.92
N ASN A 194 3.45 -19.48 -2.44
CA ASN A 194 2.60 -20.65 -2.27
C ASN A 194 1.71 -20.94 -3.49
N ASP A 195 1.63 -20.00 -4.44
CA ASP A 195 0.87 -20.15 -5.67
C ASP A 195 1.61 -21.10 -6.65
N PRO A 196 0.98 -22.20 -7.10
CA PRO A 196 1.60 -23.17 -8.01
C PRO A 196 1.90 -22.61 -9.41
N TYR A 197 1.29 -21.48 -9.79
CA TYR A 197 1.47 -20.85 -11.10
C TYR A 197 2.62 -19.84 -11.13
N TYR A 198 3.26 -19.57 -10.00
CA TYR A 198 4.49 -18.78 -9.94
C TYR A 198 5.73 -19.61 -10.23
N VAL A 199 6.58 -19.07 -11.08
CA VAL A 199 7.79 -19.75 -11.53
C VAL A 199 9.02 -19.15 -10.87
N TRP A 200 9.55 -19.84 -9.86
CA TRP A 200 10.68 -19.35 -9.06
C TRP A 200 12.05 -19.81 -9.57
N ARG A 201 12.10 -20.58 -10.66
CA ARG A 201 13.32 -21.07 -11.28
C ARG A 201 13.16 -21.10 -12.78
N TYR A 202 14.12 -20.53 -13.50
CA TYR A 202 14.20 -20.63 -14.95
C TYR A 202 15.28 -21.61 -15.38
N GLY A 203 15.13 -22.20 -16.56
CA GLY A 203 16.25 -22.86 -17.24
C GLY A 203 17.37 -21.85 -17.53
N LEU A 204 18.62 -22.30 -17.51
CA LEU A 204 19.77 -21.43 -17.74
C LEU A 204 19.71 -20.76 -19.10
N GLU A 205 19.37 -21.52 -20.14
CA GLU A 205 19.31 -21.03 -21.51
C GLU A 205 18.12 -20.08 -21.72
N SER A 206 17.00 -20.38 -21.06
CA SER A 206 15.81 -19.51 -20.99
C SER A 206 16.15 -18.16 -20.35
N TYR A 207 16.76 -18.17 -19.15
CA TYR A 207 17.16 -16.93 -18.48
C TYR A 207 18.25 -16.18 -19.26
N HIS A 208 19.18 -16.91 -19.90
CA HIS A 208 20.19 -16.32 -20.77
C HIS A 208 19.57 -15.61 -21.97
N SER A 209 18.51 -16.17 -22.57
CA SER A 209 17.84 -15.57 -23.73
C SER A 209 17.26 -14.17 -23.46
N VAL A 210 16.77 -13.91 -22.24
CA VAL A 210 16.22 -12.59 -21.86
C VAL A 210 17.27 -11.49 -22.00
N PHE A 211 18.49 -11.70 -21.50
CA PHE A 211 19.54 -10.69 -21.53
C PHE A 211 20.34 -10.64 -22.84
N ASN A 212 20.13 -11.60 -23.74
CA ASN A 212 20.90 -11.76 -24.97
C ASN A 212 20.04 -11.72 -26.23
N TYR A 213 18.77 -11.34 -26.11
CA TYR A 213 17.96 -11.01 -27.25
C TYR A 213 18.58 -9.83 -27.99
N VAL A 214 18.72 -9.97 -29.31
CA VAL A 214 19.24 -8.92 -30.19
C VAL A 214 18.09 -8.46 -31.08
N PRO A 215 17.56 -7.24 -30.87
CA PRO A 215 16.45 -6.77 -31.68
C PRO A 215 16.88 -6.54 -33.13
N PRO A 216 16.00 -6.76 -34.12
CA PRO A 216 16.32 -6.56 -35.53
C PRO A 216 16.56 -5.09 -35.90
N LYS A 217 16.13 -4.15 -35.04
CA LYS A 217 16.29 -2.71 -35.21
C LYS A 217 16.70 -2.08 -33.88
N PRO A 218 17.53 -1.02 -33.91
CA PRO A 218 17.88 -0.28 -32.70
C PRO A 218 16.67 0.48 -32.15
N ALA A 219 16.65 0.74 -30.84
CA ALA A 219 15.57 1.45 -30.16
C ALA A 219 15.32 2.86 -30.73
N ALA A 220 16.37 3.51 -31.23
CA ALA A 220 16.30 4.82 -31.88
C ALA A 220 15.47 4.83 -33.18
N ALA A 221 15.26 3.67 -33.81
CA ALA A 221 14.44 3.52 -35.01
C ALA A 221 12.94 3.35 -34.71
N ASN A 222 12.54 3.31 -33.43
CA ASN A 222 11.13 3.27 -33.05
C ASN A 222 10.39 4.51 -33.59
N THR A 223 9.17 4.29 -34.08
CA THR A 223 8.27 5.34 -34.57
C THR A 223 6.91 5.34 -33.86
N LYS A 224 6.55 4.26 -33.16
CA LYS A 224 5.28 4.14 -32.45
C LYS A 224 5.33 4.87 -31.10
N PRO A 225 4.22 5.42 -30.60
CA PRO A 225 4.18 6.06 -29.29
C PRO A 225 4.59 5.12 -28.15
N VAL A 226 5.44 5.60 -27.24
CA VAL A 226 5.87 4.85 -26.04
C VAL A 226 5.76 5.69 -24.78
N LEU A 227 5.09 5.17 -23.76
CA LEU A 227 5.16 5.70 -22.40
C LEU A 227 6.12 4.82 -21.59
N ILE A 228 7.15 5.40 -21.03
CA ILE A 228 8.02 4.71 -20.08
C ILE A 228 7.62 5.15 -18.68
N THR A 229 7.35 4.17 -17.82
CA THR A 229 6.95 4.43 -16.44
C THR A 229 7.89 3.74 -15.47
N CYS A 230 8.12 4.34 -14.31
CA CYS A 230 8.83 3.67 -13.22
C CYS A 230 8.45 4.23 -11.86
N GLY A 231 8.70 3.45 -10.81
CA GLY A 231 8.61 3.94 -9.44
C GLY A 231 9.82 4.79 -9.07
N GLU A 232 9.59 5.90 -8.36
CA GLU A 232 10.67 6.73 -7.83
C GLU A 232 11.65 5.94 -6.94
N HIS A 233 11.14 4.95 -6.22
CA HIS A 233 11.89 4.11 -5.28
C HIS A 233 11.97 2.66 -5.74
N ASP A 234 11.93 2.42 -7.05
CA ASP A 234 12.24 1.12 -7.61
C ASP A 234 13.72 0.78 -7.39
N GLU A 235 13.99 -0.21 -6.52
CA GLU A 235 15.34 -0.71 -6.23
C GLU A 235 15.77 -1.86 -7.15
N ILE A 236 14.90 -2.34 -8.05
CA ILE A 236 15.16 -3.46 -8.94
C ILE A 236 15.78 -2.97 -10.25
N VAL A 237 15.11 -2.03 -10.92
CA VAL A 237 15.56 -1.43 -12.19
C VAL A 237 16.03 0.01 -11.97
N GLY A 238 15.20 0.79 -11.28
CA GLY A 238 15.49 2.17 -10.92
C GLY A 238 15.18 3.19 -12.02
N ALA A 239 14.82 4.39 -11.57
CA ALA A 239 14.42 5.49 -12.46
C ALA A 239 15.55 5.97 -13.38
N GLU A 240 16.80 5.89 -12.94
CA GLU A 240 17.97 6.26 -13.75
C GLU A 240 18.11 5.35 -14.97
N HIS A 241 17.99 4.03 -14.79
CA HIS A 241 18.05 3.08 -15.90
C HIS A 241 16.89 3.30 -16.88
N CYS A 242 15.67 3.45 -16.37
CA CYS A 242 14.50 3.72 -17.20
C CYS A 242 14.67 5.02 -18.01
N ARG A 243 15.28 6.06 -17.41
CA ARG A 243 15.62 7.31 -18.12
C ARG A 243 16.67 7.09 -19.19
N ALA A 244 17.69 6.26 -18.92
CA ALA A 244 18.69 5.90 -19.93
C ALA A 244 18.09 5.12 -21.12
N CYS A 245 17.06 4.29 -20.88
CA CYS A 245 16.25 3.67 -21.93
C CYS A 245 15.46 4.75 -22.72
N PHE A 246 14.78 5.65 -22.00
CA PHE A 246 14.01 6.75 -22.58
C PHE A 246 14.82 7.55 -23.59
N GLU A 247 16.05 7.96 -23.24
CA GLU A 247 16.88 8.78 -24.12
C GLU A 247 17.23 8.08 -25.45
N ARG A 248 17.30 6.74 -25.47
CA ARG A 248 17.64 5.97 -26.67
C ARG A 248 16.47 5.66 -27.59
N ILE A 249 15.25 5.67 -27.07
CA ILE A 249 14.05 5.34 -27.85
C ILE A 249 13.73 6.47 -28.84
N GLY A 250 13.43 6.12 -30.09
CA GLY A 250 12.96 7.07 -31.11
C GLY A 250 11.46 7.35 -31.05
N GLY A 251 11.01 8.32 -31.84
CA GLY A 251 9.59 8.61 -32.05
C GLY A 251 8.91 9.36 -30.90
N THR A 252 7.58 9.33 -30.90
CA THR A 252 6.77 9.93 -29.82
C THR A 252 6.99 9.15 -28.53
N LYS A 253 7.53 9.82 -27.52
CA LYS A 253 7.81 9.19 -26.22
C LYS A 253 7.53 10.15 -25.07
N ASP A 254 7.06 9.59 -23.96
CA ASP A 254 6.86 10.31 -22.70
C ASP A 254 7.43 9.48 -21.55
N PHE A 255 7.82 10.15 -20.46
CA PHE A 255 8.44 9.53 -19.29
C PHE A 255 7.69 9.93 -18.03
N PHE A 256 7.29 8.94 -17.23
CA PHE A 256 6.58 9.15 -15.98
C PHE A 256 7.26 8.41 -14.82
N VAL A 257 7.62 9.16 -13.79
CA VAL A 257 8.06 8.59 -12.51
C VAL A 257 6.88 8.69 -11.56
N MET A 258 6.39 7.55 -11.07
CA MET A 258 5.36 7.50 -10.03
C MET A 258 5.99 7.98 -8.72
N PRO A 259 5.59 9.16 -8.20
CA PRO A 259 6.13 9.66 -6.94
C PRO A 259 5.82 8.67 -5.83
N GLY A 260 6.78 8.40 -4.97
CA GLY A 260 6.60 7.39 -3.92
C GLY A 260 6.37 5.96 -4.43
N GLY A 261 6.28 5.66 -5.72
CA GLY A 261 6.05 4.30 -6.23
C GLY A 261 7.30 3.41 -6.11
N GLY A 262 7.11 2.10 -5.96
CA GLY A 262 8.19 1.10 -6.08
C GLY A 262 8.09 0.28 -7.37
N HIS A 263 8.40 -1.02 -7.33
CA HIS A 263 8.56 -1.82 -8.55
C HIS A 263 7.23 -2.30 -9.16
N GLN A 264 6.14 -2.41 -8.39
CA GLN A 264 4.88 -3.01 -8.85
C GLN A 264 3.73 -1.99 -8.91
N LEU A 265 3.83 -0.98 -9.79
CA LEU A 265 2.86 0.12 -9.87
C LEU A 265 1.43 -0.34 -10.18
N MET A 266 1.26 -1.37 -11.02
CA MET A 266 -0.06 -1.95 -11.32
C MET A 266 -0.70 -2.63 -10.11
N LEU A 267 0.07 -3.02 -9.09
CA LEU A 267 -0.46 -3.71 -7.91
C LEU A 267 -0.76 -2.68 -6.82
N PHE A 268 0.21 -1.80 -6.55
CA PHE A 268 0.17 -0.94 -5.37
C PHE A 268 -0.33 0.48 -5.66
N ASP A 269 -0.28 0.95 -6.91
CA ASP A 269 -0.68 2.32 -7.29
C ASP A 269 -1.78 2.35 -8.36
N THR A 270 -2.60 1.29 -8.41
CA THR A 270 -3.64 1.04 -9.43
C THR A 270 -4.44 2.28 -9.80
N THR A 271 -5.00 3.01 -8.82
CA THR A 271 -5.90 4.15 -9.11
C THR A 271 -5.21 5.25 -9.91
N VAL A 272 -4.07 5.74 -9.41
CA VAL A 272 -3.30 6.82 -10.05
C VAL A 272 -2.68 6.32 -11.34
N TYR A 273 -2.12 5.11 -11.31
CA TYR A 273 -1.44 4.53 -12.46
C TYR A 273 -2.38 4.25 -13.63
N SER A 274 -3.60 3.74 -13.38
CA SER A 274 -4.62 3.60 -14.41
C SER A 274 -4.98 4.94 -15.04
N ARG A 275 -5.13 6.01 -14.25
CA ARG A 275 -5.45 7.36 -14.76
C ARG A 275 -4.33 7.92 -15.63
N VAL A 276 -3.08 7.71 -15.21
CA VAL A 276 -1.88 8.09 -15.96
C VAL A 276 -1.85 7.35 -17.31
N VAL A 277 -2.06 6.03 -17.31
CA VAL A 277 -2.07 5.21 -18.53
C VAL A 277 -3.21 5.62 -19.45
N ASP A 278 -4.45 5.77 -18.96
CA ASP A 278 -5.60 6.16 -19.79
C ASP A 278 -5.43 7.57 -20.38
N SER A 279 -5.03 8.56 -19.58
CA SER A 279 -4.80 9.93 -20.07
C SER A 279 -3.73 9.96 -21.16
N TRP A 280 -2.62 9.23 -20.98
CA TRP A 280 -1.59 9.15 -22.00
C TRP A 280 -2.12 8.51 -23.30
N ILE A 281 -2.85 7.39 -23.20
CA ILE A 281 -3.45 6.73 -24.37
C ILE A 281 -4.40 7.68 -25.10
N ARG A 282 -5.29 8.37 -24.36
CA ARG A 282 -6.25 9.30 -24.95
C ARG A 282 -5.58 10.46 -25.64
N GLU A 283 -4.56 11.04 -25.04
CA GLU A 283 -3.91 12.23 -25.61
C GLU A 283 -2.92 11.87 -26.72
N ARG A 284 -2.18 10.76 -26.60
CA ARG A 284 -1.02 10.47 -27.47
C ARG A 284 -1.31 9.43 -28.52
N VAL A 285 -2.24 8.51 -28.26
CA VAL A 285 -2.61 7.43 -29.19
C VAL A 285 -3.90 7.78 -29.91
N LEU A 286 -4.93 8.23 -29.19
CA LEU A 286 -6.22 8.59 -29.80
C LEU A 286 -6.27 10.05 -30.27
N GLY A 287 -5.69 10.98 -29.50
CA GLY A 287 -5.81 12.42 -29.71
C GLY A 287 -4.65 13.10 -30.44
N HIS A 288 -3.47 12.47 -30.51
CA HIS A 288 -2.25 13.01 -31.15
C HIS A 288 -1.78 14.39 -30.62
N ALA A 289 -1.98 14.67 -29.33
CA ALA A 289 -1.50 15.88 -28.67
C ALA A 289 0.03 16.01 -28.79
N PRO A 290 0.60 17.23 -28.92
CA PRO A 290 2.05 17.43 -29.09
C PRO A 290 2.85 17.14 -27.81
N SER A 291 2.22 17.27 -26.64
CA SER A 291 2.78 16.99 -25.32
C SER A 291 1.71 16.37 -24.44
N TRP A 292 2.13 15.63 -23.41
CA TRP A 292 1.26 15.08 -22.39
C TRP A 292 1.78 15.45 -21.00
N GLN A 293 0.86 15.64 -20.05
CA GLN A 293 1.18 15.87 -18.64
C GLN A 293 0.45 14.82 -17.78
N PRO A 294 1.14 14.17 -16.84
CA PRO A 294 0.52 13.15 -16.02
C PRO A 294 -0.54 13.75 -15.08
N PRO A 295 -1.77 13.21 -15.06
CA PRO A 295 -2.83 13.69 -14.18
C PRO A 295 -2.63 13.16 -12.76
N ILE A 296 -1.88 13.90 -11.93
CA ILE A 296 -1.79 13.68 -10.48
C ILE A 296 -2.62 14.74 -9.77
N GLU A 297 -3.57 14.30 -8.96
CA GLU A 297 -4.47 15.19 -8.22
C GLU A 297 -3.74 15.90 -7.07
N PRO A 298 -4.20 17.08 -6.62
CA PRO A 298 -3.57 17.80 -5.52
C PRO A 298 -3.54 17.03 -4.19
N GLU A 299 -4.53 16.17 -3.92
CA GLU A 299 -4.55 15.31 -2.72
C GLU A 299 -3.46 14.24 -2.75
N GLU A 300 -3.26 13.59 -3.91
CA GLU A 300 -2.24 12.56 -4.12
C GLU A 300 -0.83 13.15 -4.07
N ARG A 301 -0.63 14.33 -4.67
CA ARG A 301 0.65 15.05 -4.60
C ARG A 301 1.06 15.32 -3.16
N ARG A 302 0.14 15.81 -2.34
CA ARG A 302 0.38 16.06 -0.91
C ARG A 302 0.72 14.79 -0.15
N TYR A 303 0.06 13.68 -0.46
CA TYR A 303 0.41 12.37 0.11
C TYR A 303 1.84 11.94 -0.25
N PHE A 304 2.26 12.09 -1.51
CA PHE A 304 3.63 11.75 -1.91
C PHE A 304 4.68 12.65 -1.24
N GLU A 305 4.43 13.96 -1.18
CA GLU A 305 5.28 14.91 -0.44
C GLU A 305 5.37 14.57 1.06
N PHE A 306 4.26 14.14 1.66
CA PHE A 306 4.24 13.63 3.03
C PHE A 306 5.13 12.39 3.18
N LEU A 307 5.03 11.42 2.27
CA LEU A 307 5.85 10.20 2.34
C LEU A 307 7.36 10.51 2.25
N ASP A 308 7.76 11.48 1.44
CA ASP A 308 9.16 11.90 1.33
C ASP A 308 9.66 12.60 2.58
N ARG A 309 8.82 13.46 3.18
CA ARG A 309 9.10 14.07 4.48
C ARG A 309 9.30 13.01 5.57
N GLU A 310 8.40 12.03 5.66
CA GLU A 310 8.50 10.97 6.66
C GLU A 310 9.74 10.10 6.45
N ARG A 311 10.09 9.76 5.20
CA ARG A 311 11.34 9.06 4.88
C ARG A 311 12.57 9.82 5.37
N ALA A 312 12.60 11.15 5.22
CA ALA A 312 13.69 11.97 5.74
C ALA A 312 13.73 11.96 7.28
N ASN A 313 12.58 11.94 7.94
CA ASN A 313 12.43 11.96 9.40
C ASN A 313 12.86 10.63 10.07
N ASP A 314 12.65 9.49 9.41
CA ASP A 314 12.94 8.14 9.94
C ASP A 314 14.39 7.91 10.37
N THR A 315 15.31 8.67 9.78
CA THR A 315 16.74 8.60 10.08
C THR A 315 17.12 9.25 11.42
N LYS A 316 16.24 10.07 12.01
CA LYS A 316 16.55 10.92 13.18
C LYS A 316 15.75 10.57 14.45
N GLY A 317 14.57 9.95 14.31
CA GLY A 317 13.66 9.62 15.43
C GLY A 317 12.98 10.85 16.07
N GLU A 318 12.05 10.64 17.01
CA GLU A 318 11.32 11.75 17.66
C GLU A 318 12.24 12.57 18.58
N PRO A 319 12.47 13.87 18.30
CA PRO A 319 13.36 14.71 19.10
C PRO A 319 12.81 15.02 20.50
N GLU A 320 11.50 14.88 20.73
CA GLU A 320 10.83 15.23 21.98
C GLU A 320 10.99 14.16 23.06
N TYR A 321 11.35 12.92 22.70
CA TYR A 321 11.43 11.80 23.64
C TYR A 321 12.85 11.47 24.08
N ARG A 322 12.99 11.10 25.35
CA ARG A 322 14.27 10.66 25.93
C ARG A 322 14.30 9.14 26.03
N TYR A 323 15.13 8.53 25.19
CA TYR A 323 15.29 7.07 25.17
C TYR A 323 16.34 6.57 26.18
N SER A 324 15.92 5.66 27.06
CA SER A 324 16.83 4.95 27.97
C SER A 324 17.77 4.00 27.21
N LEU A 325 18.76 3.43 27.91
CA LEU A 325 19.62 2.39 27.33
C LEU A 325 18.82 1.12 26.97
N ILE A 326 17.82 0.77 27.79
CA ILE A 326 16.94 -0.38 27.54
C ILE A 326 16.09 -0.11 26.29
N ASP A 327 15.49 1.08 26.19
CA ASP A 327 14.71 1.46 25.01
C ASP A 327 15.58 1.33 23.75
N ARG A 328 16.81 1.85 23.77
CA ARG A 328 17.77 1.73 22.65
C ARG A 328 18.17 0.29 22.33
N ALA A 329 18.29 -0.58 23.32
CA ALA A 329 18.61 -1.99 23.11
C ALA A 329 17.43 -2.75 22.47
N LEU A 330 16.21 -2.56 23.00
CA LEU A 330 14.98 -3.14 22.43
C LEU A 330 14.74 -2.64 21.01
N MET A 331 14.99 -1.35 20.74
CA MET A 331 14.93 -0.76 19.40
C MET A 331 15.88 -1.43 18.43
N ARG A 332 17.12 -1.77 18.81
CA ARG A 332 18.05 -2.46 17.90
C ARG A 332 17.59 -3.87 17.52
N ILE A 333 16.92 -4.55 18.44
CA ILE A 333 16.36 -5.89 18.20
C ILE A 333 15.16 -5.80 17.25
N CYS A 334 14.35 -4.74 17.35
CA CYS A 334 13.20 -4.50 16.47
C CYS A 334 13.53 -3.81 15.13
N ASN A 335 14.59 -2.98 15.10
CA ASN A 335 14.93 -2.18 13.91
C ASN A 335 15.68 -2.97 12.84
N GLY A 336 16.18 -4.18 13.12
CA GLY A 336 16.68 -5.10 12.07
C GLY A 336 15.59 -5.52 11.06
N THR A 337 14.35 -5.10 11.28
CA THR A 337 13.19 -5.33 10.42
C THR A 337 12.55 -4.07 9.84
N ILE A 338 12.97 -2.87 10.26
CA ILE A 338 12.44 -1.56 9.85
C ILE A 338 13.59 -0.75 9.20
N GLU A 339 14.24 -1.31 8.18
CA GLU A 339 15.33 -0.64 7.45
C GLU A 339 14.84 0.19 6.25
N ARG A 340 13.52 0.28 6.01
CA ARG A 340 12.98 1.00 4.85
C ARG A 340 11.80 1.84 5.30
N GLY A 341 11.94 3.15 5.15
CA GLY A 341 11.14 4.15 5.84
C GLY A 341 9.64 4.05 5.58
N VAL A 342 8.87 4.59 6.53
CA VAL A 342 7.40 4.74 6.58
C VAL A 342 6.69 4.38 5.28
N ARG A 343 6.27 3.12 5.14
CA ARG A 343 5.32 2.69 4.10
C ARG A 343 4.48 1.51 4.58
N TYR A 344 3.49 1.81 5.41
CA TYR A 344 2.45 0.84 5.81
C TYR A 344 1.04 1.34 5.51
N PHE A 345 0.89 2.33 4.62
CA PHE A 345 -0.39 2.96 4.28
C PHE A 345 -0.62 2.87 2.79
N SER A 346 -1.15 1.74 2.30
CA SER A 346 -1.39 1.63 0.87
C SER A 346 -2.39 0.57 0.41
N ASN A 347 -2.81 -0.40 1.23
CA ASN A 347 -3.64 -1.50 0.74
C ASN A 347 -5.00 -1.54 1.44
N ALA A 348 -6.06 -1.48 0.64
CA ALA A 348 -7.42 -1.74 1.11
C ALA A 348 -7.56 -3.13 1.76
N GLU A 349 -6.72 -4.09 1.35
CA GLU A 349 -6.62 -5.42 1.98
C GLU A 349 -5.97 -5.38 3.37
N VAL A 350 -5.04 -4.46 3.64
CA VAL A 350 -4.56 -4.22 5.01
C VAL A 350 -5.71 -3.65 5.85
N SER A 351 -6.58 -2.81 5.29
CA SER A 351 -7.84 -2.40 5.93
C SER A 351 -8.83 -3.56 6.15
N GLU A 352 -8.75 -4.66 5.37
CA GLU A 352 -9.52 -5.89 5.62
C GLU A 352 -8.83 -6.84 6.62
N GLN A 353 -7.50 -6.88 6.69
CA GLN A 353 -6.77 -7.48 7.83
C GLN A 353 -7.04 -6.73 9.12
N TRP A 354 -7.22 -5.41 9.04
CA TRP A 354 -7.79 -4.59 10.09
C TRP A 354 -9.24 -4.94 10.40
N ARG A 355 -9.95 -5.72 9.57
CA ARG A 355 -11.31 -6.22 9.85
C ARG A 355 -11.28 -7.47 10.73
N PHE A 356 -10.39 -8.43 10.44
CA PHE A 356 -10.09 -9.54 11.36
C PHE A 356 -9.47 -9.03 12.67
N THR A 357 -8.59 -8.03 12.54
CA THR A 357 -8.03 -7.32 13.68
C THR A 357 -9.10 -6.48 14.34
N ALA A 358 -10.08 -5.88 13.66
CA ALA A 358 -11.21 -5.12 14.25
C ALA A 358 -12.26 -6.01 14.90
N ASP A 359 -12.33 -7.31 14.59
CA ASP A 359 -13.10 -8.23 15.43
C ASP A 359 -12.41 -8.45 16.79
N LEU A 360 -11.07 -8.31 16.86
CA LEU A 360 -10.26 -8.45 18.09
C LEU A 360 -9.93 -7.11 18.80
N VAL A 361 -9.70 -6.05 18.02
CA VAL A 361 -9.39 -4.65 18.37
C VAL A 361 -10.68 -3.86 18.50
N GLY A 362 -11.77 -4.27 17.86
CA GLY A 362 -13.10 -3.74 18.13
C GLY A 362 -13.45 -3.88 19.61
N GLU A 363 -13.03 -4.94 20.29
CA GLU A 363 -13.19 -5.04 21.76
C GLU A 363 -12.40 -3.95 22.52
N ILE A 364 -11.19 -3.57 22.07
CA ILE A 364 -10.39 -2.48 22.64
C ILE A 364 -11.01 -1.13 22.33
N ASP A 365 -11.38 -0.90 21.08
CA ASP A 365 -12.05 0.31 20.62
C ASP A 365 -13.37 0.52 21.37
N TYR A 366 -14.17 -0.53 21.54
CA TYR A 366 -15.40 -0.48 22.33
C TYR A 366 -15.13 -0.17 23.80
N ALA A 367 -14.10 -0.78 24.40
CA ALA A 367 -13.71 -0.49 25.77
C ALA A 367 -13.26 0.96 25.97
N ALA A 368 -12.43 1.47 25.05
CA ALA A 368 -12.01 2.86 25.03
C ALA A 368 -13.22 3.78 24.84
N TRP A 369 -14.09 3.53 23.88
CA TRP A 369 -15.26 4.37 23.63
C TRP A 369 -16.27 4.35 24.79
N ASP A 370 -16.50 3.20 25.44
CA ASP A 370 -17.36 3.11 26.62
C ASP A 370 -16.81 3.93 27.79
N PHE A 371 -15.49 3.98 27.98
CA PHE A 371 -14.83 4.89 28.92
C PHE A 371 -14.99 6.36 28.49
N LEU A 372 -14.73 6.66 27.22
CA LEU A 372 -14.75 8.00 26.66
C LEU A 372 -16.16 8.60 26.59
N ARG A 373 -17.22 7.78 26.59
CA ARG A 373 -18.63 8.22 26.63
C ARG A 373 -18.91 9.16 27.80
N ASP A 374 -18.31 8.90 28.96
CA ASP A 374 -18.47 9.73 30.16
C ASP A 374 -17.92 11.15 29.99
N TYR A 375 -17.12 11.35 28.95
CA TYR A 375 -16.45 12.60 28.63
C TYR A 375 -16.95 13.21 27.32
N LEU A 376 -18.10 12.80 26.77
CA LEU A 376 -18.65 13.47 25.59
C LEU A 376 -19.05 14.92 25.92
N PRO A 377 -18.75 15.88 25.02
CA PRO A 377 -19.16 17.27 25.21
C PRO A 377 -20.70 17.40 25.19
N ALA A 378 -21.24 18.23 26.07
CA ALA A 378 -22.68 18.52 26.13
C ALA A 378 -23.06 19.61 25.11
N VAL A 379 -22.96 19.28 23.81
CA VAL A 379 -23.22 20.19 22.69
C VAL A 379 -24.34 19.63 21.82
N GLU A 380 -25.20 20.50 21.29
CA GLU A 380 -26.25 20.12 20.34
C GLU A 380 -25.64 19.95 18.94
N ARG A 381 -25.79 18.76 18.35
CA ARG A 381 -25.16 18.34 17.07
C ARG A 381 -23.65 18.64 16.99
N PRO A 382 -22.83 17.97 17.81
CA PRO A 382 -21.40 18.24 17.85
C PRO A 382 -20.70 17.87 16.54
N ARG A 383 -19.57 18.52 16.29
CA ARG A 383 -18.66 18.18 15.19
C ARG A 383 -17.46 17.42 15.73
N MET A 384 -17.19 16.25 15.15
CA MET A 384 -16.05 15.40 15.52
C MET A 384 -15.06 15.27 14.36
N ALA A 385 -13.76 15.37 14.65
CA ALA A 385 -12.72 14.88 13.75
C ALA A 385 -12.22 13.51 14.21
N VAL A 386 -12.06 12.57 13.29
CA VAL A 386 -11.34 11.30 13.53
C VAL A 386 -10.05 11.36 12.72
N VAL A 387 -8.93 11.57 13.41
CA VAL A 387 -7.60 11.71 12.80
C VAL A 387 -6.97 10.33 12.65
N GLY A 388 -6.36 10.06 11.50
CA GLY A 388 -5.89 8.73 11.11
C GLY A 388 -7.05 7.77 10.89
N CYS A 389 -8.11 8.23 10.21
CA CYS A 389 -9.33 7.43 10.10
C CYS A 389 -9.17 6.17 9.23
N GLY A 390 -8.09 6.07 8.45
CA GLY A 390 -7.88 5.00 7.48
C GLY A 390 -9.09 4.83 6.55
N GLY A 391 -9.47 3.58 6.31
CA GLY A 391 -10.70 3.24 5.58
C GLY A 391 -12.01 3.60 6.30
N GLY A 392 -11.96 4.17 7.52
CA GLY A 392 -13.12 4.59 8.29
C GLY A 392 -13.76 3.50 9.15
N GLY A 393 -13.05 2.42 9.46
CA GLY A 393 -13.56 1.32 10.31
C GLY A 393 -13.93 1.79 11.73
N ALA A 394 -13.09 2.62 12.36
CA ALA A 394 -13.41 3.20 13.68
C ALA A 394 -14.66 4.08 13.64
N ILE A 395 -14.89 4.82 12.54
CA ILE A 395 -16.10 5.63 12.37
C ILE A 395 -17.34 4.72 12.24
N GLU A 396 -17.23 3.62 11.51
CA GLU A 396 -18.32 2.65 11.32
C GLU A 396 -18.70 2.03 12.67
N GLY A 397 -17.73 1.47 13.39
CA GLY A 397 -17.94 0.87 14.71
C GLY A 397 -18.48 1.87 15.75
N LEU A 398 -17.98 3.10 15.75
CA LEU A 398 -18.45 4.14 16.68
C LEU A 398 -19.90 4.54 16.41
N LEU A 399 -20.32 4.65 15.15
CA LEU A 399 -21.70 4.95 14.77
C LEU A 399 -22.66 3.77 15.01
N GLU A 400 -22.18 2.53 14.88
CA GLU A 400 -22.94 1.33 15.23
C GLU A 400 -23.12 1.19 16.74
N ARG A 401 -22.05 1.42 17.51
CA ARG A 401 -22.03 1.26 18.97
C ARG A 401 -22.80 2.36 19.70
N PHE A 402 -22.75 3.58 19.19
CA PHE A 402 -23.41 4.77 19.75
C PHE A 402 -24.28 5.44 18.68
N PRO A 403 -25.51 4.93 18.43
CA PRO A 403 -26.41 5.48 17.41
C PRO A 403 -26.72 6.97 17.60
N GLU A 404 -26.63 7.48 18.83
CA GLU A 404 -26.76 8.91 19.16
C GLU A 404 -25.66 9.79 18.55
N LEU A 405 -24.54 9.22 18.11
CA LEU A 405 -23.50 9.91 17.34
C LEU A 405 -23.87 10.02 15.86
N GLY A 406 -24.90 9.31 15.40
CA GLY A 406 -25.41 9.40 14.02
C GLY A 406 -26.02 10.76 13.64
N GLN A 407 -26.24 11.64 14.61
CA GLN A 407 -26.67 13.03 14.39
C GLN A 407 -25.51 14.04 14.43
N TRP A 408 -24.27 13.57 14.60
CA TRP A 408 -23.07 14.40 14.67
C TRP A 408 -22.50 14.61 13.27
N ASP A 409 -21.78 15.71 13.11
CA ASP A 409 -20.98 15.97 11.91
C ASP A 409 -19.58 15.37 12.10
N VAL A 410 -19.36 14.19 11.53
CA VAL A 410 -18.10 13.44 11.61
C VAL A 410 -17.23 13.73 10.39
N VAL A 411 -15.97 14.09 10.64
CA VAL A 411 -14.95 14.32 9.60
C VAL A 411 -13.80 13.34 9.82
N GLY A 412 -13.66 12.35 8.93
CA GLY A 412 -12.46 11.51 8.89
C GLY A 412 -11.31 12.26 8.20
N VAL A 413 -10.12 12.21 8.79
CA VAL A 413 -8.92 12.84 8.25
C VAL A 413 -7.81 11.80 8.21
N ASP A 414 -7.19 11.61 7.04
CA ASP A 414 -6.05 10.72 6.87
C ASP A 414 -5.11 11.27 5.79
N VAL A 415 -3.82 10.96 5.88
CA VAL A 415 -2.84 11.32 4.86
C VAL A 415 -2.98 10.45 3.63
N ASP A 416 -3.39 9.19 3.79
CA ASP A 416 -3.46 8.22 2.71
C ASP A 416 -4.75 8.38 1.91
N TYR A 417 -4.61 8.93 0.71
CA TYR A 417 -5.73 9.12 -0.22
C TYR A 417 -6.41 7.79 -0.57
N LYS A 418 -5.67 6.66 -0.61
CA LYS A 418 -6.23 5.33 -0.93
C LYS A 418 -7.20 4.90 0.17
N SER A 419 -6.81 5.11 1.43
CA SER A 419 -7.64 4.87 2.60
C SER A 419 -8.88 5.77 2.62
N ILE A 420 -8.73 7.07 2.32
CA ILE A 420 -9.85 8.01 2.24
C ILE A 420 -10.82 7.64 1.12
N ASP A 421 -10.35 7.20 -0.05
CA ASP A 421 -11.22 6.75 -1.13
C ASP A 421 -12.03 5.51 -0.73
N ALA A 422 -11.41 4.54 -0.03
CA ALA A 422 -12.11 3.41 0.56
C ALA A 422 -13.17 3.86 1.59
N ALA A 423 -12.85 4.85 2.41
CA ALA A 423 -13.79 5.42 3.39
C ALA A 423 -14.96 6.13 2.71
N ARG A 424 -14.70 6.98 1.70
CA ARG A 424 -15.74 7.64 0.88
C ARG A 424 -16.66 6.59 0.25
N GLY A 425 -16.11 5.47 -0.23
CA GLY A 425 -16.89 4.34 -0.74
C GLY A 425 -17.76 3.67 0.33
N ARG A 426 -17.18 3.36 1.50
CA ARG A 426 -17.88 2.73 2.64
C ARG A 426 -19.07 3.55 3.12
N PHE A 427 -18.91 4.87 3.22
CA PHE A 427 -19.93 5.79 3.73
C PHE A 427 -20.73 6.49 2.61
N ALA A 428 -20.68 6.00 1.37
CA ALA A 428 -21.41 6.58 0.27
C ALA A 428 -22.93 6.67 0.58
N GLY A 429 -23.48 7.89 0.56
CA GLY A 429 -24.88 8.17 0.87
C GLY A 429 -25.22 8.30 2.36
N ARG A 430 -24.24 8.20 3.27
CA ARG A 430 -24.42 8.49 4.70
C ARG A 430 -24.29 10.00 4.93
N ALA A 431 -25.38 10.64 5.35
CA ALA A 431 -25.34 12.04 5.78
C ALA A 431 -24.53 12.21 7.07
N GLY A 432 -23.93 13.39 7.27
CA GLY A 432 -23.16 13.73 8.48
C GLY A 432 -21.76 13.14 8.55
N VAL A 433 -21.32 12.36 7.56
CA VAL A 433 -19.94 11.81 7.50
C VAL A 433 -19.22 12.34 6.26
N SER A 434 -18.04 12.90 6.44
CA SER A 434 -17.20 13.44 5.37
C SER A 434 -15.73 13.11 5.58
N PHE A 435 -14.92 13.22 4.53
CA PHE A 435 -13.52 12.79 4.55
C PHE A 435 -12.58 13.81 3.90
N VAL A 436 -11.40 13.98 4.49
CA VAL A 436 -10.35 14.90 4.03
C VAL A 436 -9.03 14.13 3.92
N VAL A 437 -8.37 14.26 2.76
CA VAL A 437 -6.97 13.84 2.61
C VAL A 437 -6.07 14.97 3.09
N GLY A 438 -5.24 14.71 4.10
CA GLY A 438 -4.28 15.69 4.58
C GLY A 438 -3.56 15.27 5.86
N ASP A 439 -2.41 15.89 6.09
CA ASP A 439 -1.64 15.71 7.31
C ASP A 439 -2.24 16.53 8.46
N ALA A 440 -2.74 15.86 9.49
CA ALA A 440 -3.32 16.54 10.65
C ALA A 440 -2.32 17.42 11.43
N ARG A 441 -1.01 17.29 11.19
CA ARG A 441 0.03 18.19 11.71
C ARG A 441 0.06 19.55 11.01
N GLU A 442 -0.56 19.66 9.85
CA GLU A 442 -0.73 20.90 9.11
C GLU A 442 -1.99 21.63 9.64
N PRO A 443 -1.84 22.78 10.32
CA PRO A 443 -2.96 23.44 10.99
C PRO A 443 -4.15 23.79 10.09
N GLU A 444 -3.92 23.96 8.80
CA GLU A 444 -4.92 24.21 7.77
C GLU A 444 -5.83 23.01 7.49
N VAL A 445 -5.36 21.78 7.71
CA VAL A 445 -6.13 20.56 7.46
C VAL A 445 -7.28 20.42 8.46
N LEU A 446 -6.99 20.62 9.74
CA LEU A 446 -8.00 20.61 10.80
C LEU A 446 -8.66 21.98 10.98
N GLY A 447 -8.00 23.07 10.60
CA GLY A 447 -8.49 24.44 10.77
C GLY A 447 -8.50 24.89 12.23
N GLU A 448 -9.33 25.87 12.55
CA GLU A 448 -9.36 26.52 13.87
C GLU A 448 -10.77 26.60 14.46
N ASN A 449 -10.92 26.22 15.73
CA ASN A 449 -12.20 26.25 16.46
C ASN A 449 -13.36 25.58 15.70
N ARG A 450 -13.09 24.46 15.03
CA ARG A 450 -14.04 23.74 14.18
C ARG A 450 -14.72 22.57 14.88
N PHE A 451 -14.05 21.94 15.84
CA PHE A 451 -14.48 20.68 16.41
C PHE A 451 -14.79 20.79 17.90
N ASP A 452 -15.83 20.07 18.32
CA ASP A 452 -16.16 19.87 19.73
C ASP A 452 -15.43 18.65 20.30
N LEU A 453 -15.09 17.70 19.41
CA LEU A 453 -14.34 16.49 19.72
C LEU A 453 -13.31 16.18 18.63
N VAL A 454 -12.09 15.84 19.04
CA VAL A 454 -11.10 15.21 18.14
C VAL A 454 -10.74 13.85 18.73
N TYR A 455 -10.85 12.80 17.92
CA TYR A 455 -10.50 11.43 18.30
C TYR A 455 -9.27 10.97 17.51
N LEU A 456 -8.29 10.43 18.23
CA LEU A 456 -7.07 9.84 17.69
C LEU A 456 -6.97 8.38 18.13
N HIS A 457 -6.84 7.45 17.20
CA HIS A 457 -6.62 6.03 17.50
C HIS A 457 -5.59 5.48 16.51
N GLY A 458 -4.51 4.87 17.02
CA GLY A 458 -3.45 4.35 16.15
C GLY A 458 -2.77 5.45 15.31
N VAL A 459 -2.68 6.68 15.83
CA VAL A 459 -2.03 7.81 15.13
C VAL A 459 -0.63 8.04 15.66
N LEU A 460 -0.47 8.05 16.98
CA LEU A 460 0.78 8.44 17.66
C LEU A 460 1.90 7.39 17.52
N ASP A 461 1.58 6.18 17.10
CA ASP A 461 2.57 5.16 16.77
C ASP A 461 2.99 5.18 15.30
N HIS A 462 2.25 5.90 14.46
CA HIS A 462 2.45 5.99 13.02
C HIS A 462 2.90 7.37 12.54
N CYS A 463 2.78 8.39 13.39
CA CYS A 463 3.10 9.78 13.10
C CYS A 463 4.46 10.17 13.71
N THR A 464 5.19 11.06 13.03
CA THR A 464 6.33 11.80 13.62
C THR A 464 5.91 13.22 14.01
N GLU A 465 6.70 13.94 14.80
CA GLU A 465 6.42 15.33 15.22
C GLU A 465 5.13 15.44 16.07
N HIS A 466 5.00 14.60 17.11
CA HIS A 466 3.83 14.58 17.99
C HIS A 466 3.45 15.95 18.55
N ARG A 467 4.44 16.79 18.85
CA ARG A 467 4.19 18.14 19.32
C ARG A 467 3.33 18.94 18.33
N ARG A 468 3.72 18.90 17.05
CA ARG A 468 3.04 19.61 15.97
C ARG A 468 1.61 19.10 15.78
N LEU A 469 1.40 17.79 15.92
CA LEU A 469 0.05 17.21 15.91
C LEU A 469 -0.80 17.73 17.07
N MET A 470 -0.28 17.74 18.31
CA MET A 470 -1.02 18.22 19.47
C MET A 470 -1.35 19.72 19.36
N ASP A 471 -0.41 20.54 18.86
CA ASP A 471 -0.65 21.97 18.64
C ASP A 471 -1.74 22.21 17.58
N SER A 472 -1.74 21.43 16.49
CA SER A 472 -2.77 21.47 15.45
C SER A 472 -4.14 21.06 15.99
N VAL A 473 -4.22 19.97 16.76
CA VAL A 473 -5.47 19.52 17.39
C VAL A 473 -6.00 20.53 18.41
N PHE A 474 -5.12 21.11 19.23
CA PHE A 474 -5.49 22.17 20.18
C PHE A 474 -6.08 23.39 19.47
N ARG A 475 -5.48 23.81 18.34
CA ARG A 475 -6.01 24.90 17.51
C ARG A 475 -7.39 24.56 16.93
N ALA A 476 -7.56 23.33 16.44
CA ALA A 476 -8.78 22.88 15.77
C ALA A 476 -9.98 22.74 16.71
N LEU A 477 -9.75 22.45 17.99
CA LEU A 477 -10.81 22.38 19.00
C LEU A 477 -11.39 23.75 19.34
N ARG A 478 -12.70 23.82 19.50
CA ARG A 478 -13.37 24.99 20.10
C ARG A 478 -12.98 25.15 21.57
N PRO A 479 -13.10 26.34 22.17
CA PRO A 479 -13.03 26.49 23.62
C PRO A 479 -13.99 25.50 24.30
N GLY A 480 -13.48 24.75 25.27
CA GLY A 480 -14.22 23.67 25.94
C GLY A 480 -14.32 22.36 25.15
N GLY A 481 -13.84 22.31 23.91
CA GLY A 481 -13.76 21.09 23.10
C GLY A 481 -12.77 20.08 23.68
N ARG A 482 -12.97 18.79 23.36
CA ARG A 482 -12.23 17.68 23.96
C ARG A 482 -11.39 16.92 22.95
N MET A 483 -10.28 16.37 23.39
CA MET A 483 -9.48 15.42 22.63
C MET A 483 -9.51 14.05 23.32
N PHE A 484 -9.88 13.04 22.56
CA PHE A 484 -9.79 11.64 22.96
C PHE A 484 -8.67 10.96 22.20
N TYR A 485 -7.92 10.12 22.89
CA TYR A 485 -6.83 9.40 22.29
C TYR A 485 -6.74 7.98 22.82
N VAL A 486 -6.28 7.07 21.96
CA VAL A 486 -5.83 5.73 22.31
C VAL A 486 -4.42 5.57 21.75
N ALA A 487 -3.49 5.12 22.59
CA ALA A 487 -2.09 4.99 22.22
C ALA A 487 -1.45 3.76 22.88
N PRO A 488 -0.49 3.12 22.22
CA PRO A 488 0.31 2.06 22.85
C PRO A 488 1.33 2.65 23.84
N ASP A 489 1.58 1.95 24.96
CA ASP A 489 2.56 2.38 25.96
C ASP A 489 3.95 1.79 25.69
N ARG A 490 4.98 2.66 25.70
CA ARG A 490 6.39 2.28 25.55
C ARG A 490 6.97 1.71 26.84
N ASN A 491 6.64 0.45 27.10
CA ASN A 491 7.24 -0.35 28.17
C ASN A 491 7.58 -1.78 27.73
N VAL A 492 8.36 -2.48 28.55
CA VAL A 492 8.86 -3.83 28.26
C VAL A 492 7.74 -4.85 28.10
N CYS A 493 6.63 -4.69 28.81
CA CYS A 493 5.50 -5.61 28.72
C CYS A 493 4.77 -5.46 27.38
N THR A 494 4.46 -4.23 26.98
CA THR A 494 3.91 -3.94 25.64
C THR A 494 4.86 -4.43 24.55
N TRP A 495 6.17 -4.18 24.69
CA TRP A 495 7.17 -4.71 23.77
C TRP A 495 7.13 -6.25 23.67
N LEU A 496 7.09 -6.97 24.81
CA LEU A 496 6.98 -8.43 24.83
C LEU A 496 5.67 -8.91 24.18
N CYS A 497 4.54 -8.25 24.46
CA CYS A 497 3.26 -8.57 23.83
C CYS A 497 3.34 -8.45 22.31
N PHE A 498 3.88 -7.34 21.79
CA PHE A 498 3.97 -7.08 20.35
C PHE A 498 5.06 -7.90 19.63
N VAL A 499 6.15 -8.28 20.30
CA VAL A 499 7.27 -9.03 19.70
C VAL A 499 7.16 -10.55 19.89
N THR A 500 6.51 -11.04 20.94
CA THR A 500 6.42 -12.47 21.25
C THR A 500 5.01 -13.02 21.08
N VAL A 501 4.01 -12.51 21.80
CA VAL A 501 2.67 -13.11 21.84
C VAL A 501 1.87 -12.81 20.57
N GLY A 502 1.93 -11.58 20.06
CA GLY A 502 1.23 -11.17 18.83
C GLY A 502 1.60 -12.03 17.61
N PRO A 503 2.89 -12.14 17.23
CA PRO A 503 3.33 -12.95 16.09
C PRO A 503 3.15 -14.46 16.28
N LEU A 504 3.19 -14.97 17.52
CA LEU A 504 3.10 -16.42 17.79
C LEU A 504 1.66 -16.94 17.94
N PHE A 505 0.71 -16.12 18.40
CA PHE A 505 -0.61 -16.62 18.82
C PHE A 505 -1.82 -15.91 18.21
N VAL A 506 -1.67 -14.70 17.65
CA VAL A 506 -2.84 -13.84 17.38
C VAL A 506 -2.86 -13.32 15.95
N PHE A 507 -1.71 -12.95 15.40
CA PHE A 507 -1.72 -12.16 14.19
C PHE A 507 -1.29 -12.86 12.92
N GLY A 508 -0.72 -14.07 12.97
CA GLY A 508 -0.06 -14.66 11.79
C GLY A 508 0.99 -13.73 11.13
N LEU A 509 1.37 -12.65 11.83
CA LEU A 509 2.15 -11.54 11.31
C LEU A 509 3.62 -11.94 11.32
N HIS A 510 4.19 -12.03 10.12
CA HIS A 510 5.62 -11.94 9.98
C HIS A 510 6.04 -10.46 10.12
N LYS A 511 6.60 -10.15 11.30
CA LYS A 511 7.30 -8.92 11.74
C LYS A 511 6.43 -7.87 12.44
N PRO A 512 6.97 -7.16 13.47
CA PRO A 512 6.25 -6.09 14.16
C PRO A 512 6.05 -4.87 13.23
N ASN A 513 4.79 -4.51 12.98
CA ASN A 513 4.36 -3.39 12.13
C ASN A 513 4.38 -2.02 12.83
N HIS A 514 4.95 -1.94 14.02
CA HIS A 514 4.97 -0.74 14.85
C HIS A 514 6.40 -0.31 15.15
N ASP A 515 6.67 0.98 14.97
CA ASP A 515 7.92 1.57 15.44
C ASP A 515 7.81 1.86 16.94
N PHE A 516 8.32 0.95 17.75
CA PHE A 516 8.33 1.07 19.21
C PHE A 516 9.02 2.37 19.70
N ARG A 517 9.84 3.04 18.85
CA ARG A 517 10.38 4.37 19.18
C ARG A 517 9.28 5.41 19.38
N ARG A 518 8.20 5.31 18.60
CA ARG A 518 7.15 6.33 18.53
C ARG A 518 6.12 6.23 19.65
N PHE A 519 6.05 5.08 20.32
CA PHE A 519 5.08 4.83 21.39
C PHE A 519 5.31 5.87 22.51
N PRO A 520 4.32 6.73 22.79
CA PRO A 520 4.47 7.71 23.85
C PRO A 520 4.17 7.05 25.20
N ARG A 521 5.04 7.22 26.19
CA ARG A 521 4.65 6.86 27.57
C ARG A 521 3.52 7.78 28.05
N PRO A 522 2.58 7.32 28.89
CA PRO A 522 1.50 8.16 29.40
C PRO A 522 1.97 9.49 30.00
N ALA A 523 3.07 9.48 30.76
CA ALA A 523 3.66 10.70 31.34
C ALA A 523 4.26 11.64 30.28
N GLU A 524 4.85 11.09 29.22
CA GLU A 524 5.41 11.87 28.10
C GLU A 524 4.29 12.53 27.30
N LEU A 525 3.22 11.77 26.97
CA LEU A 525 2.05 12.31 26.29
C LEU A 525 1.35 13.36 27.15
N THR A 526 1.16 13.10 28.45
CA THR A 526 0.56 14.07 29.37
C THR A 526 1.34 15.39 29.38
N ALA A 527 2.68 15.33 29.48
CA ALA A 527 3.51 16.53 29.45
C ALA A 527 3.43 17.27 28.11
N LEU A 528 3.32 16.55 26.98
CA LEU A 528 3.12 17.17 25.66
C LEU A 528 1.77 17.89 25.57
N LEU A 529 0.71 17.27 26.08
CA LEU A 529 -0.64 17.85 26.12
C LEU A 529 -0.71 19.10 26.98
N GLU A 530 -0.16 19.05 28.20
CA GLU A 530 -0.11 20.22 29.09
C GLU A 530 0.67 21.38 28.46
N ARG A 531 1.81 21.10 27.81
CA ARG A 531 2.57 22.12 27.07
C ARG A 531 1.80 22.68 25.88
N ALA A 532 0.89 21.92 25.28
CA ALA A 532 0.04 22.39 24.17
C ALA A 532 -1.14 23.24 24.67
N GLY A 533 -1.34 23.31 25.99
CA GLY A 533 -2.37 24.12 26.63
C GLY A 533 -3.62 23.32 27.03
N PHE A 534 -3.61 21.99 26.89
CA PHE A 534 -4.73 21.16 27.31
C PHE A 534 -4.85 21.08 28.84
N GLU A 535 -6.09 21.06 29.32
CA GLU A 535 -6.45 20.75 30.70
C GLU A 535 -6.78 19.27 30.85
N ARG A 536 -6.33 18.69 31.97
CA ARG A 536 -6.63 17.30 32.30
C ARG A 536 -8.06 17.21 32.84
N LEU A 537 -8.84 16.29 32.29
CA LEU A 537 -10.14 15.95 32.85
C LEU A 537 -9.97 15.02 34.05
N PRO A 538 -10.77 15.17 35.13
CA PRO A 538 -10.72 14.27 36.27
C PRO A 538 -11.34 12.92 35.93
N ARG A 539 -10.81 11.84 36.53
CA ARG A 539 -11.40 10.51 36.40
C ARG A 539 -12.73 10.46 37.16
N ARG A 540 -13.76 9.90 36.52
CA ARG A 540 -15.07 9.74 37.17
C ARG A 540 -14.93 8.92 38.46
N GLY A 541 -15.40 9.48 39.57
CA GLY A 541 -15.28 8.86 40.90
C GLY A 541 -13.88 8.93 41.53
N ARG A 542 -12.89 9.54 40.85
CA ARG A 542 -11.52 9.78 41.38
C ARG A 542 -11.04 11.18 40.96
N PRO A 543 -11.49 12.24 41.64
CA PRO A 543 -11.21 13.63 41.24
C PRO A 543 -9.72 13.98 41.15
N ASP A 544 -8.88 13.34 41.96
CA ASP A 544 -7.44 13.58 42.00
C ASP A 544 -6.64 12.80 40.95
N ALA A 545 -7.30 11.95 40.15
CA ALA A 545 -6.68 11.16 39.10
C ALA A 545 -7.08 11.68 37.70
N PRO A 546 -6.17 11.68 36.71
CA PRO A 546 -6.52 12.06 35.35
C PRO A 546 -7.44 11.03 34.69
N ALA A 547 -8.26 11.48 33.74
CA ALA A 547 -9.12 10.66 32.88
C ALA A 547 -8.28 9.84 31.88
N VAL A 548 -7.52 8.88 32.41
CA VAL A 548 -6.67 7.94 31.66
C VAL A 548 -6.86 6.54 32.23
N VAL A 549 -6.98 5.54 31.35
CA VAL A 549 -7.16 4.13 31.69
C VAL A 549 -6.33 3.24 30.77
N GLY A 550 -5.84 2.12 31.29
CA GLY A 550 -5.29 1.05 30.46
C GLY A 550 -6.41 0.22 29.84
N VAL A 551 -6.22 -0.23 28.60
CA VAL A 551 -7.18 -1.05 27.86
C VAL A 551 -6.53 -2.39 27.52
N GLU A 552 -7.23 -3.50 27.76
CA GLU A 552 -6.72 -4.87 27.56
C GLU A 552 -7.72 -5.75 26.81
N TYR A 553 -7.18 -6.68 26.00
CA TYR A 553 -7.94 -7.71 25.29
C TYR A 553 -8.60 -8.72 26.24
N LYS A 554 -9.86 -9.05 25.97
CA LYS A 554 -10.65 -10.04 26.74
C LYS A 554 -10.10 -11.47 26.64
N SER A 555 -9.29 -11.75 25.62
CA SER A 555 -8.86 -13.10 25.20
C SER A 555 -7.77 -13.76 26.06
N GLY A 556 -7.34 -13.16 27.18
CA GLY A 556 -6.27 -13.74 28.00
C GLY A 556 -4.90 -13.75 27.30
N MET A 557 -4.74 -12.89 26.27
CA MET A 557 -3.48 -12.69 25.53
C MET A 557 -2.37 -12.05 26.36
N ASN A 558 -2.67 -11.52 27.55
CA ASN A 558 -1.64 -11.05 28.46
C ASN A 558 -1.14 -12.21 29.33
N PRO A 559 0.11 -12.67 29.15
CA PRO A 559 0.68 -13.73 29.98
C PRO A 559 0.99 -13.24 31.42
N PHE A 560 0.84 -11.94 31.70
CA PHE A 560 1.14 -11.34 32.99
C PHE A 560 -0.11 -11.15 33.86
N PRO A 561 -0.06 -11.48 35.16
CA PRO A 561 -1.18 -11.29 36.07
C PRO A 561 -1.43 -9.80 36.36
N VAL A 562 -2.51 -9.25 35.83
CA VAL A 562 -2.95 -7.87 36.09
C VAL A 562 -4.03 -7.83 37.19
N LYS A 563 -4.09 -6.75 37.99
CA LYS A 563 -5.22 -6.56 38.93
C LYS A 563 -6.49 -6.24 38.12
N LYS A 564 -7.53 -7.06 38.29
CA LYS A 564 -8.88 -6.80 37.77
C LYS A 564 -9.49 -5.60 38.50
N SER A 565 -9.94 -4.57 37.77
CA SER A 565 -11.01 -3.69 38.24
C SER A 565 -12.06 -3.52 37.16
N VAL A 566 -13.33 -3.76 37.51
CA VAL A 566 -14.51 -3.46 36.68
C VAL A 566 -15.64 -3.07 37.61
N ARG A 567 -16.35 -1.98 37.29
CA ARG A 567 -17.83 -1.91 37.38
C ARG A 567 -18.35 -0.87 36.40
N HIS A 568 -19.12 -1.28 35.40
CA HIS A 568 -20.54 -0.93 35.23
C HIS A 568 -21.18 -1.82 34.15
N ARG A 569 -22.44 -2.23 34.37
CA ARG A 569 -23.19 -3.24 33.61
C ARG A 569 -24.13 -2.62 32.55
N ALA A 570 -24.36 -3.45 31.52
CA ALA A 570 -25.35 -3.46 30.42
C ALA A 570 -24.89 -2.73 29.14
N LEU A 571 -24.62 -3.38 28.00
CA LEU A 571 -24.95 -4.72 27.49
C LEU A 571 -23.68 -5.54 27.13
N GLY A 572 -23.70 -6.85 27.40
CA GLY A 572 -22.84 -7.80 26.69
C GLY A 572 -21.76 -8.46 27.52
N GLU A 573 -20.62 -7.78 27.74
CA GLU A 573 -19.37 -8.46 28.15
C GLU A 573 -18.51 -7.57 29.06
N GLU A 574 -17.68 -8.18 29.94
CA GLU A 574 -16.84 -7.47 30.91
C GLU A 574 -15.63 -6.80 30.24
N ILE A 575 -15.52 -5.47 30.34
CA ILE A 575 -14.31 -4.69 29.99
C ILE A 575 -13.41 -4.58 31.23
N PHE A 576 -12.13 -4.93 31.12
CA PHE A 576 -11.15 -4.81 32.22
C PHE A 576 -10.48 -3.43 32.22
N GLU A 577 -10.64 -2.69 33.32
CA GLU A 577 -9.95 -1.41 33.55
C GLU A 577 -8.69 -1.70 34.38
N HIS A 578 -7.50 -1.36 33.86
CA HIS A 578 -6.25 -1.50 34.61
C HIS A 578 -5.79 -0.17 35.16
N THR A 579 -5.34 -0.18 36.42
CA THR A 579 -4.60 0.95 36.98
C THR A 579 -3.10 0.76 36.89
N GLU A 580 -2.54 -0.43 37.16
CA GLU A 580 -1.08 -0.69 37.14
C GLU A 580 -0.77 -2.22 37.03
N PRO A 581 0.38 -2.65 36.45
CA PRO A 581 0.93 -3.99 36.58
C PRO A 581 1.38 -4.25 38.03
N ARG A 582 1.70 -5.51 38.38
CA ARG A 582 2.29 -5.81 39.69
C ARG A 582 3.63 -5.06 39.87
N TRP A 583 3.84 -4.54 41.08
CA TRP A 583 4.96 -3.71 41.57
C TRP A 583 6.40 -4.08 41.17
N TRP A 584 6.66 -5.28 40.67
CA TRP A 584 7.99 -5.70 40.21
C TRP A 584 8.26 -5.43 38.72
N LEU A 585 7.24 -5.05 37.94
CA LEU A 585 7.35 -4.72 36.50
C LEU A 585 7.32 -3.20 36.21
N GLY A 586 7.17 -2.37 37.25
CA GLY A 586 7.04 -0.91 37.13
C GLY A 586 5.62 -0.41 36.84
N ASN A 587 5.45 0.92 36.79
CA ASN A 587 4.17 1.60 36.57
C ASN A 587 3.98 1.88 35.06
N GLY A 588 3.21 1.06 34.33
CA GLY A 588 2.91 1.27 32.90
C GLY A 588 1.79 0.36 32.37
N PHE A 589 1.10 0.70 31.29
CA PHE A 589 -0.03 -0.10 30.77
C PHE A 589 0.47 -1.22 29.84
N VAL A 590 -0.04 -2.45 29.98
CA VAL A 590 0.33 -3.53 29.04
C VAL A 590 -0.55 -3.42 27.81
N GLY A 591 0.03 -3.13 26.65
CA GLY A 591 -0.72 -2.87 25.42
C GLY A 591 -0.97 -1.37 25.24
N GLU A 592 -2.23 -0.96 25.41
CA GLU A 592 -2.70 0.39 25.07
C GLU A 592 -3.34 1.10 26.27
N TYR A 593 -3.45 2.42 26.14
CA TYR A 593 -4.17 3.27 27.08
C TYR A 593 -5.01 4.30 26.35
N ALA A 594 -6.16 4.61 26.95
CA ALA A 594 -7.09 5.62 26.47
C ALA A 594 -7.13 6.81 27.42
N GLY A 595 -7.32 8.01 26.89
CA GLY A 595 -7.45 9.21 27.72
C GLY A 595 -8.26 10.33 27.09
N ALA A 596 -8.66 11.27 27.95
CA ALA A 596 -9.43 12.45 27.57
C ALA A 596 -8.84 13.73 28.18
N VAL A 597 -8.69 14.76 27.35
CA VAL A 597 -8.27 16.11 27.76
C VAL A 597 -9.18 17.17 27.13
N GLN A 598 -9.13 18.39 27.66
CA GLN A 598 -10.01 19.48 27.24
C GLN A 598 -9.21 20.74 26.90
N LYS A 599 -9.64 21.47 25.87
CA LYS A 599 -9.19 22.84 25.62
C LYS A 599 -9.91 23.78 26.60
N PRO A 600 -9.20 24.69 27.31
CA PRO A 600 -9.83 25.63 28.25
C PRO A 600 -11.08 26.32 27.66
N GLY A 601 -12.12 26.45 28.48
CA GLY A 601 -13.44 26.98 28.07
C GLY A 601 -13.47 28.47 27.71
N GLY A 602 -12.46 29.23 28.15
CA GLY A 602 -12.48 30.69 28.13
C GLY A 602 -13.15 31.29 29.35
#